data_AF-A0A8H8UER5-F1
#
_entry.id   AF-A0A8H8UER5-F1
#
_cell.length_a   1.000
_cell.length_b   1.000
_cell.length_c   1.000
_cell.angle_alpha   90.00
_cell.angle_beta   90.00
_cell.angle_gamma   90.00
#
_symmetry.space_group_name_H-M   'P 1'
#
loop_
_entity.id
_entity.type
_entity.pdbx_description
1 polymer ?
#
loop_
_entity_poly.entity_id
_entity_poly.type
_entity_poly.pdbx_seq_one_letter_code
_entity_poly.pdbx_strand_id
1 'polypeptide(L)'
;TDTAPTFGAKPRTPTNTPFIPAGHIALTTTYETPGHMDPIPALYFISNFYIASSLQSSGLGRAAMDLIETLAISEPLNARTLALSTVADDGEGRVEKFKALGREVPSVSNQRWYERRGYVPFKRVKEMWWETDSRGKKWPTEGVFMRKDIK
;
A
#
# COMPACT_ATOMS: atom_id res chain seq x y z
N THR A 1 -3.76 -19.28 -11.95
CA THR A 1 -2.83 -20.41 -11.74
C THR A 1 -1.51 -19.88 -11.27
N ASP A 2 -0.87 -20.55 -10.31
CA ASP A 2 0.43 -20.14 -9.77
C ASP A 2 1.57 -20.46 -10.73
N THR A 3 1.99 -19.44 -11.46
CA THR A 3 3.08 -19.50 -12.45
C THR A 3 4.34 -18.77 -11.98
N ALA A 4 4.38 -18.27 -10.75
CA ALA A 4 5.47 -17.40 -10.32
C ALA A 4 6.77 -18.20 -10.11
N PRO A 5 7.86 -17.85 -10.84
CA PRO A 5 9.14 -18.57 -10.77
C PRO A 5 9.98 -18.15 -9.55
N THR A 6 9.52 -17.14 -8.80
CA THR A 6 10.19 -16.62 -7.62
C THR A 6 9.20 -16.37 -6.49
N PHE A 7 9.70 -16.32 -5.26
CA PHE A 7 8.98 -15.89 -4.06
C PHE A 7 9.96 -15.29 -3.06
N GLY A 8 9.67 -14.09 -2.56
CA GLY A 8 10.60 -13.36 -1.69
C GLY A 8 11.97 -13.14 -2.32
N ALA A 9 12.01 -12.83 -3.64
CA ALA A 9 13.23 -12.71 -4.43
C ALA A 9 14.13 -13.98 -4.49
N LYS A 10 13.63 -15.14 -4.06
CA LYS A 10 14.29 -16.44 -4.21
C LYS A 10 13.66 -17.24 -5.37
N PRO A 11 14.46 -17.98 -6.14
CA PRO A 11 13.92 -18.94 -7.10
C PRO A 11 13.03 -19.97 -6.42
N ARG A 12 11.94 -20.36 -7.08
CA ARG A 12 11.11 -21.50 -6.68
C ARG A 12 10.49 -22.17 -7.90
N THR A 13 10.04 -23.40 -7.73
CA THR A 13 9.23 -24.08 -8.74
C THR A 13 7.78 -23.58 -8.65
N PRO A 14 7.19 -23.07 -9.75
CA PRO A 14 5.76 -22.75 -9.79
C PRO A 14 4.92 -23.98 -9.48
N THR A 15 3.90 -23.84 -8.63
CA THR A 15 3.05 -24.99 -8.27
C THR A 15 2.08 -25.35 -9.38
N ASN A 16 1.85 -24.46 -10.35
CA ASN A 16 0.82 -24.56 -11.38
C ASN A 16 -0.58 -24.87 -10.84
N THR A 17 -0.81 -24.60 -9.57
CA THR A 17 -2.11 -24.83 -8.93
C THR A 17 -3.07 -23.69 -9.32
N PRO A 18 -4.29 -23.99 -9.78
CA PRO A 18 -5.30 -22.97 -10.01
C PRO A 18 -5.65 -22.25 -8.71
N PHE A 19 -5.81 -20.92 -8.77
CA PHE A 19 -6.27 -20.13 -7.65
C PHE A 19 -7.06 -18.92 -8.17
N ILE A 20 -7.95 -18.39 -7.33
CA ILE A 20 -8.70 -17.17 -7.60
C ILE A 20 -7.94 -16.01 -6.93
N PRO A 21 -7.45 -15.02 -7.69
CA PRO A 21 -6.74 -13.89 -7.11
C PRO A 21 -7.67 -13.06 -6.21
N ALA A 22 -7.34 -12.95 -4.93
CA ALA A 22 -8.07 -12.12 -3.96
C ALA A 22 -7.48 -10.71 -3.83
N GLY A 23 -6.28 -10.48 -4.35
CA GLY A 23 -5.52 -9.26 -4.15
C GLY A 23 -4.06 -9.43 -4.54
N HIS A 24 -3.26 -8.40 -4.27
CA HIS A 24 -1.82 -8.40 -4.47
C HIS A 24 -1.14 -7.39 -3.53
N ILE A 25 0.16 -7.58 -3.32
CA ILE A 25 1.04 -6.69 -2.56
C ILE A 25 2.45 -6.87 -3.11
N ALA A 26 3.23 -5.80 -3.17
CA ALA A 26 4.60 -5.82 -3.68
C ALA A 26 5.57 -5.05 -2.79
N LEU A 27 6.86 -5.40 -2.89
CA LEU A 27 7.97 -4.60 -2.38
C LEU A 27 8.78 -4.06 -3.57
N THR A 28 9.20 -2.80 -3.47
CA THR A 28 10.04 -2.13 -4.47
C THR A 28 11.12 -1.29 -3.79
N THR A 29 12.27 -1.13 -4.43
CA THR A 29 13.34 -0.20 -4.00
C THR A 29 13.15 1.20 -4.58
N THR A 30 12.31 1.34 -5.61
CA THR A 30 12.02 2.62 -6.27
C THR A 30 10.62 3.07 -5.93
N TYR A 31 10.49 4.36 -5.64
CA TYR A 31 9.20 4.97 -5.36
C TYR A 31 8.51 5.43 -6.65
N GLU A 32 7.16 5.45 -6.65
CA GLU A 32 6.34 5.85 -7.79
C GLU A 32 6.61 7.29 -8.28
N THR A 33 7.11 8.17 -7.40
CA THR A 33 7.40 9.57 -7.72
C THR A 33 8.82 9.95 -7.29
N PRO A 34 9.80 9.99 -8.21
CA PRO A 34 11.16 10.42 -7.93
C PRO A 34 11.21 11.75 -7.16
N GLY A 35 12.09 11.87 -6.16
CA GLY A 35 12.27 13.08 -5.34
C GLY A 35 11.39 13.19 -4.09
N HIS A 36 10.43 12.27 -3.88
CA HIS A 36 9.68 12.24 -2.62
C HIS A 36 10.39 11.49 -1.49
N MET A 37 11.25 10.54 -1.82
CA MET A 37 12.21 9.89 -0.94
C MET A 37 13.37 9.35 -1.78
N ASP A 38 14.60 9.56 -1.31
CA ASP A 38 15.78 8.95 -1.91
C ASP A 38 15.90 7.47 -1.50
N PRO A 39 16.47 6.59 -2.34
CA PRO A 39 16.72 5.21 -1.96
C PRO A 39 17.64 5.14 -0.74
N ILE A 40 17.20 4.49 0.33
CA ILE A 40 18.00 4.23 1.54
C ILE A 40 18.35 2.74 1.56
N PRO A 41 19.59 2.33 1.87
CA PRO A 41 19.93 0.93 2.03
C PRO A 41 19.00 0.22 3.02
N ALA A 42 18.55 -0.98 2.67
CA ALA A 42 17.61 -1.79 3.45
C ALA A 42 16.23 -1.13 3.71
N LEU A 43 15.87 -0.09 2.95
CA LEU A 43 14.50 0.43 2.89
C LEU A 43 13.79 -0.12 1.66
N TYR A 44 12.60 -0.67 1.88
CA TYR A 44 11.71 -1.11 0.80
C TYR A 44 10.36 -0.42 0.92
N PHE A 45 9.76 -0.11 -0.22
CA PHE A 45 8.42 0.42 -0.30
C PHE A 45 7.42 -0.70 -0.50
N ILE A 46 6.37 -0.72 0.32
CA ILE A 46 5.16 -1.48 0.02
C ILE A 46 4.42 -0.72 -1.08
N SER A 47 4.24 -1.36 -2.22
CA SER A 47 3.52 -0.82 -3.37
C SER A 47 2.42 -1.77 -3.82
N ASN A 48 1.46 -1.24 -4.58
CA ASN A 48 0.36 -2.00 -5.18
C ASN A 48 -0.35 -2.92 -4.17
N PHE A 49 -0.65 -2.43 -2.96
CA PHE A 49 -1.38 -3.23 -1.99
C PHE A 49 -2.88 -3.11 -2.23
N TYR A 50 -3.49 -4.21 -2.67
CA TYR A 50 -4.91 -4.28 -2.98
C TYR A 50 -5.51 -5.60 -2.51
N ILE A 51 -6.71 -5.51 -1.94
CA ILE A 51 -7.59 -6.65 -1.64
C ILE A 51 -8.95 -6.35 -2.26
N ALA A 52 -9.52 -7.35 -2.95
CA ALA A 52 -10.85 -7.25 -3.53
C ALA A 52 -11.87 -6.75 -2.49
N SER A 53 -12.69 -5.77 -2.86
CA SER A 53 -13.60 -5.08 -1.95
C SER A 53 -14.55 -6.03 -1.21
N SER A 54 -15.05 -7.06 -1.90
CA SER A 54 -15.91 -8.11 -1.32
C SER A 54 -15.22 -8.97 -0.25
N LEU A 55 -13.89 -8.94 -0.19
CA LEU A 55 -13.07 -9.68 0.76
C LEU A 55 -12.38 -8.76 1.78
N GLN A 56 -12.63 -7.46 1.75
CA GLN A 56 -12.12 -6.55 2.79
C GLN A 56 -12.80 -6.87 4.13
N SER A 57 -12.13 -6.52 5.23
CA SER A 57 -12.54 -6.86 6.61
C SER A 57 -12.56 -8.36 6.96
N SER A 58 -12.11 -9.25 6.08
CA SER A 58 -11.94 -10.69 6.35
C SER A 58 -10.64 -11.07 7.08
N GLY A 59 -9.77 -10.10 7.35
CA GLY A 59 -8.43 -10.34 7.91
C GLY A 59 -7.33 -10.58 6.87
N LEU A 60 -7.66 -10.76 5.58
CA LEU A 60 -6.67 -10.99 4.52
C LEU A 60 -5.61 -9.88 4.42
N GLY A 61 -6.02 -8.61 4.56
CA GLY A 61 -5.06 -7.50 4.50
C GLY A 61 -4.05 -7.52 5.65
N ARG A 62 -4.48 -7.94 6.85
CA ARG A 62 -3.59 -8.13 7.99
C ARG A 62 -2.61 -9.28 7.73
N ALA A 63 -3.11 -10.43 7.28
CA ALA A 63 -2.29 -11.59 6.97
C ALA A 63 -1.25 -11.30 5.86
N ALA A 64 -1.63 -10.57 4.81
CA ALA A 64 -0.73 -10.16 3.75
C ALA A 64 0.41 -9.26 4.25
N MET A 65 0.08 -8.28 5.12
CA MET A 65 1.09 -7.41 5.73
C MET A 65 2.00 -8.16 6.72
N ASP A 66 1.45 -9.07 7.53
CA ASP A 66 2.25 -9.88 8.46
C ASP A 66 3.26 -10.75 7.67
N LEU A 67 2.83 -11.33 6.55
CA LEU A 67 3.71 -12.10 5.66
C LEU A 67 4.77 -11.21 4.99
N ILE A 68 4.40 -10.06 4.44
CA ILE A 68 5.36 -9.21 3.72
C ILE A 68 6.40 -8.60 4.65
N GLU A 69 6.02 -8.23 5.88
CA GLU A 69 6.95 -7.75 6.91
C GLU A 69 7.96 -8.86 7.26
N THR A 70 7.51 -10.10 7.39
CA THR A 70 8.37 -11.28 7.64
C THR A 70 9.31 -11.59 6.47
N LEU A 71 8.81 -11.51 5.23
CA LEU A 71 9.64 -11.74 4.04
C LEU A 71 10.67 -10.63 3.84
N ALA A 72 10.32 -9.39 4.19
CA ALA A 72 11.19 -8.23 4.04
C ALA A 72 12.46 -8.34 4.90
N ILE A 73 12.35 -8.77 6.17
CA ILE A 73 13.51 -8.93 7.06
C ILE A 73 14.42 -10.11 6.67
N SER A 74 13.89 -11.06 5.92
CA SER A 74 14.61 -12.28 5.55
C SER A 74 15.55 -12.04 4.36
N GLU A 75 16.61 -12.84 4.24
CA GLU A 75 17.40 -12.90 3.01
C GLU A 75 16.50 -13.20 1.81
N PRO A 76 16.76 -12.63 0.62
CA PRO A 76 17.90 -11.75 0.30
C PRO A 76 17.64 -10.26 0.60
N LEU A 77 16.43 -9.89 1.04
CA LEU A 77 16.01 -8.49 1.14
C LEU A 77 16.64 -7.80 2.34
N ASN A 78 16.74 -8.48 3.50
CA ASN A 78 17.36 -7.97 4.72
C ASN A 78 16.92 -6.53 5.08
N ALA A 79 15.63 -6.24 4.84
CA ALA A 79 15.07 -4.91 5.04
C ALA A 79 15.06 -4.56 6.53
N ARG A 80 15.34 -3.30 6.84
CA ARG A 80 15.27 -2.72 8.19
C ARG A 80 14.09 -1.78 8.35
N THR A 81 13.62 -1.21 7.24
CA THR A 81 12.53 -0.25 7.24
C THR A 81 11.61 -0.54 6.06
N LEU A 82 10.31 -0.54 6.31
CA LEU A 82 9.29 -0.48 5.25
C LEU A 82 8.67 0.91 5.20
N ALA A 83 8.47 1.40 3.99
CA ALA A 83 7.79 2.66 3.73
C ALA A 83 6.57 2.44 2.82
N LEU A 84 5.61 3.34 2.87
CA LEU A 84 4.45 3.35 1.98
C LEU A 84 3.90 4.77 1.88
N SER A 85 3.01 4.98 0.92
CA SER A 85 2.15 6.15 0.88
C SER A 85 0.69 5.72 0.90
N THR A 86 -0.15 6.59 1.43
CA THR A 86 -1.59 6.37 1.43
C THR A 86 -2.34 7.69 1.50
N VAL A 87 -3.66 7.65 1.38
CA VAL A 87 -4.51 8.84 1.49
C VAL A 87 -4.54 9.32 2.94
N ALA A 88 -4.32 10.61 3.15
CA ALA A 88 -4.42 11.24 4.47
C ALA A 88 -5.84 11.08 5.04
N ASP A 89 -5.95 10.80 6.34
CA ASP A 89 -7.24 10.58 6.99
C ASP A 89 -8.08 11.85 7.13
N ASP A 90 -7.40 12.99 7.22
CA ASP A 90 -7.90 14.34 7.47
C ASP A 90 -7.73 15.28 6.27
N GLY A 91 -7.52 14.73 5.07
CA GLY A 91 -7.36 15.54 3.86
C GLY A 91 -8.56 16.44 3.57
N GLU A 92 -8.29 17.69 3.18
CA GLU A 92 -9.31 18.68 2.87
C GLU A 92 -10.26 18.20 1.77
N GLY A 93 -11.57 18.43 1.94
CA GLY A 93 -12.57 18.09 0.94
C GLY A 93 -12.83 16.58 0.79
N ARG A 94 -12.32 15.72 1.70
CA ARG A 94 -12.45 14.25 1.60
C ARG A 94 -13.91 13.83 1.46
N VAL A 95 -14.79 14.29 2.34
CA VAL A 95 -16.21 13.88 2.33
C VAL A 95 -16.91 14.35 1.05
N GLU A 96 -16.68 15.59 0.64
CA GLU A 96 -17.22 16.17 -0.58
C GLU A 96 -16.73 15.41 -1.82
N LYS A 97 -15.45 15.04 -1.87
CA LYS A 97 -14.87 14.23 -2.95
C LYS A 97 -15.56 12.88 -3.06
N PHE A 98 -15.67 12.13 -1.96
CA PHE A 98 -16.31 10.81 -1.97
C PHE A 98 -17.77 10.91 -2.45
N LYS A 99 -18.52 11.91 -1.98
CA LYS A 99 -19.88 12.18 -2.45
C LYS A 99 -19.93 12.51 -3.94
N ALA A 100 -19.03 13.35 -4.44
CA ALA A 100 -18.96 13.71 -5.86
C ALA A 100 -18.60 12.51 -6.76
N LEU A 101 -17.77 11.58 -6.25
CA LEU A 101 -17.42 10.33 -6.92
C LEU A 101 -18.49 9.23 -6.78
N GLY A 102 -19.59 9.49 -6.06
CA GLY A 102 -20.65 8.49 -5.82
C GLY A 102 -20.19 7.33 -4.93
N ARG A 103 -19.24 7.56 -4.02
CA ARG A 103 -18.65 6.55 -3.14
C ARG A 103 -18.96 6.87 -1.68
N GLU A 104 -19.09 5.82 -0.86
CA GLU A 104 -19.16 5.99 0.58
C GLU A 104 -17.79 6.30 1.16
N VAL A 105 -17.77 7.15 2.20
CA VAL A 105 -16.55 7.45 2.94
C VAL A 105 -16.19 6.23 3.80
N PRO A 106 -15.00 5.64 3.64
CA PRO A 106 -14.59 4.50 4.46
C PRO A 106 -14.59 4.87 5.95
N SER A 107 -15.15 3.97 6.76
CA SER A 107 -15.23 4.11 8.23
C SER A 107 -13.86 4.06 8.92
N VAL A 108 -12.90 3.36 8.31
CA VAL A 108 -11.49 3.36 8.71
C VAL A 108 -10.69 3.87 7.51
N SER A 109 -9.92 4.94 7.71
CA SER A 109 -8.99 5.39 6.68
C SER A 109 -7.77 4.47 6.61
N ASN A 110 -7.16 4.39 5.44
CA ASN A 110 -5.95 3.60 5.25
C ASN A 110 -4.81 4.07 6.17
N GLN A 111 -4.61 5.38 6.33
CA GLN A 111 -3.62 5.92 7.26
C GLN A 111 -3.83 5.38 8.68
N ARG A 112 -5.06 5.46 9.23
CA ARG A 112 -5.35 4.93 10.57
C ARG A 112 -5.15 3.43 10.66
N TRP A 113 -5.45 2.68 9.59
CA TRP A 113 -5.20 1.25 9.55
C TRP A 113 -3.69 0.91 9.64
N TYR A 114 -2.85 1.65 8.92
CA TYR A 114 -1.40 1.50 8.99
C TYR A 114 -0.81 1.98 10.32
N GLU A 115 -1.33 3.06 10.91
CA GLU A 115 -0.93 3.54 12.24
C GLU A 115 -1.13 2.45 13.30
N ARG A 116 -2.26 1.73 13.26
CA ARG A 116 -2.53 0.58 14.15
C ARG A 116 -1.55 -0.58 13.98
N ARG A 117 -0.85 -0.65 12.85
CA ARG A 117 0.21 -1.63 12.57
C ARG A 117 1.61 -1.14 12.93
N GLY A 118 1.72 0.08 13.48
CA GLY A 118 2.97 0.70 13.91
C GLY A 118 3.69 1.51 12.84
N TYR A 119 3.04 1.82 11.71
CA TYR A 119 3.60 2.76 10.74
C TYR A 119 3.38 4.20 11.23
N VAL A 120 4.41 5.03 11.12
CA VAL A 120 4.35 6.43 11.53
C VAL A 120 4.44 7.37 10.33
N PRO A 121 3.58 8.40 10.24
CA PRO A 121 3.71 9.46 9.24
C PRO A 121 5.06 10.18 9.33
N PHE A 122 5.68 10.51 8.19
CA PHE A 122 6.90 11.32 8.15
C PHE A 122 6.89 12.41 7.07
N LYS A 123 5.96 12.37 6.11
CA LYS A 123 5.81 13.39 5.05
C LYS A 123 4.37 13.45 4.58
N ARG A 124 3.90 14.64 4.20
CA ARG A 124 2.60 14.88 3.56
C ARG A 124 2.79 15.60 2.22
N VAL A 125 1.91 15.32 1.27
CA VAL A 125 1.89 15.93 -0.07
C VAL A 125 0.44 16.29 -0.40
N LYS A 126 0.13 17.59 -0.43
CA LYS A 126 -1.25 18.11 -0.55
C LYS A 126 -2.02 17.63 -1.78
N GLU A 127 -1.35 17.55 -2.93
CA GLU A 127 -1.98 17.22 -4.21
C GLU A 127 -1.28 16.02 -4.85
N MET A 128 -1.21 14.92 -4.10
CA MET A 128 -0.45 13.75 -4.52
C MET A 128 -1.10 13.02 -5.69
N TRP A 129 -2.41 12.83 -5.62
CA TRP A 129 -3.19 12.16 -6.66
C TRP A 129 -4.42 12.97 -7.03
N TRP A 130 -4.92 12.73 -8.24
CA TRP A 130 -6.07 13.43 -8.80
C TRP A 130 -7.10 12.44 -9.30
N GLU A 131 -8.36 12.65 -8.92
CA GLU A 131 -9.50 11.90 -9.44
C GLU A 131 -10.46 12.85 -10.15
N THR A 132 -11.03 12.43 -11.29
CA THR A 132 -12.02 13.22 -12.03
C THR A 132 -13.39 12.64 -11.78
N ASP A 133 -14.35 13.49 -11.38
CA ASP A 133 -15.74 13.05 -11.22
C ASP A 133 -16.49 12.97 -12.57
N SER A 134 -17.73 12.48 -12.53
CA SER A 134 -18.58 12.35 -13.72
C SER A 134 -18.93 13.68 -14.40
N ARG A 135 -18.68 14.81 -13.74
CA ARG A 135 -18.89 16.17 -14.26
C ARG A 135 -17.60 16.81 -14.77
N GLY A 136 -16.48 16.07 -14.77
CA GLY A 136 -15.18 16.55 -15.25
C GLY A 136 -14.41 17.39 -14.23
N LYS A 137 -14.91 17.57 -12.99
CA LYS A 137 -14.15 18.28 -11.95
C LYS A 137 -13.05 17.37 -11.42
N LYS A 138 -11.83 17.92 -11.35
CA LYS A 138 -10.68 17.26 -10.74
C LYS A 138 -10.64 17.51 -9.24
N TRP A 139 -10.36 16.45 -8.49
CA TRP A 139 -10.28 16.47 -7.04
C TRP A 139 -8.86 16.08 -6.60
N PRO A 140 -8.13 16.97 -5.94
CA PRO A 140 -6.84 16.60 -5.37
C PRO A 140 -7.04 15.66 -4.18
N THR A 141 -6.05 14.82 -3.94
CA THR A 141 -5.99 13.92 -2.79
C THR A 141 -4.66 14.13 -2.08
N GLU A 142 -4.75 14.53 -0.82
CA GLU A 142 -3.58 14.60 0.04
C GLU A 142 -3.07 13.18 0.35
N GLY A 143 -1.79 12.97 0.08
CA GLY A 143 -1.08 11.75 0.41
C GLY A 143 -0.22 11.93 1.64
N VAL A 144 -0.15 10.90 2.48
CA VAL A 144 0.75 10.78 3.61
C VAL A 144 1.71 9.64 3.37
N PHE A 145 2.99 9.89 3.60
CA PHE A 145 4.02 8.86 3.59
C PHE A 145 4.26 8.38 5.01
N MET A 146 4.33 7.07 5.15
CA MET A 146 4.48 6.40 6.42
C MET A 146 5.63 5.40 6.37
N ARG A 147 6.28 5.17 7.50
CA ARG A 147 7.34 4.17 7.62
C ARG A 147 7.25 3.40 8.92
N LYS A 148 7.83 2.22 8.93
CA LYS A 148 7.96 1.36 10.11
C LYS A 148 9.34 0.71 10.07
N ASP A 149 10.06 0.79 11.19
CA ASP A 149 11.24 -0.04 11.39
C ASP A 149 10.79 -1.45 11.74
N ILE A 150 11.31 -2.42 10.99
CA ILE A 150 10.99 -3.85 11.09
C ILE A 150 12.21 -4.60 11.63
N LYS A 151 11.95 -5.64 12.43
CA LYS A 151 12.97 -6.44 13.12
C LYS A 151 12.66 -7.91 12.95
#